data_AF-A0A2W4K701-F1
#
_entry.id   AF-A0A2W4K701-F1
#
_cell.length_a   1.000
_cell.length_b   1.000
_cell.length_c   1.000
_cell.angle_alpha   90.00
_cell.angle_beta   90.00
_cell.angle_gamma   90.00
#
_symmetry.space_group_name_H-M   'P 1'
#
loop_
_entity.id
_entity.type
_entity.pdbx_description
1 polymer ?
#
loop_
_entity_poly.entity_id
_entity_poly.type
_entity_poly.pdbx_seq_one_letter_code
_entity_poly.pdbx_strand_id
1 'polypeptide(L)'
;MFKGRAHLKTSGFSGNYAHLNKNKYVDLSILSVFKATVVVGMQRGGSIAANWKPFIHKLGMGLSATAFLEIDNQNLILSPEFKDLDGTEKGVVSYWYGMAFAKLIVDAELKVPWLEHVDEKWKSGKLILSGASKERGDLAGMDRGGGWHVVEAKGRSHSCTSKLVKDAKQQASNVKMIENQIPETRSVVAVSLGKQPISIIFTDPPSNEDVEGEIWKVSREDFFEKYYRNIIEYLKSQEHERVNLGGKGIFVCARLFPREETRWGRAKIGLLQNIFLNPQTALHAVEGLPEGDSKIGSDGIVIFDTVWDSERDEIIL
;
A
#
# COMPACT_ATOMS: atom_id res chain seq x y z
N MET A 1 7.72 18.13 -5.60
CA MET A 1 8.09 16.75 -5.99
C MET A 1 7.60 16.51 -7.41
N PHE A 2 8.45 16.02 -8.32
CA PHE A 2 8.03 15.73 -9.69
C PHE A 2 7.10 14.51 -9.71
N LYS A 3 6.02 14.60 -10.49
CA LYS A 3 5.03 13.53 -10.67
C LYS A 3 5.05 13.07 -12.12
N GLY A 4 4.93 11.75 -12.31
CA GLY A 4 4.72 11.14 -13.61
C GLY A 4 3.30 10.59 -13.70
N ARG A 5 2.75 10.60 -14.91
CA ARG A 5 1.42 10.05 -15.21
C ARG A 5 1.51 8.55 -15.44
N ALA A 6 0.62 7.80 -14.79
CA ALA A 6 0.30 6.41 -15.15
C ALA A 6 -1.11 6.37 -15.76
N HIS A 7 -1.33 5.48 -16.74
CA HIS A 7 -2.65 5.28 -17.30
C HIS A 7 -3.45 4.34 -16.41
N LEU A 8 -4.59 4.80 -15.89
CA LEU A 8 -5.50 4.04 -15.06
C LEU A 8 -6.81 3.77 -15.81
N LYS A 9 -7.08 2.48 -16.05
CA LYS A 9 -8.36 2.00 -16.55
C LYS A 9 -9.16 1.41 -15.40
N THR A 10 -10.29 2.01 -15.09
CA THR A 10 -11.21 1.51 -14.06
C THR A 10 -12.49 0.95 -14.68
N SER A 11 -12.99 -0.17 -14.15
CA SER A 11 -14.22 -0.80 -14.68
C SER A 11 -14.91 -1.75 -13.69
N GLY A 12 -16.18 -2.02 -13.91
CA GLY A 12 -16.96 -3.04 -13.18
C GLY A 12 -17.53 -2.58 -11.84
N PHE A 13 -17.13 -1.43 -11.32
CA PHE A 13 -17.65 -0.91 -10.04
C PHE A 13 -19.14 -0.56 -10.14
N SER A 14 -19.89 -0.77 -9.07
CA SER A 14 -21.33 -0.53 -8.98
C SER A 14 -21.70 0.29 -7.74
N GLY A 15 -22.98 0.64 -7.58
CA GLY A 15 -23.47 1.38 -6.41
C GLY A 15 -22.72 2.69 -6.16
N ASN A 16 -22.28 2.89 -4.92
CA ASN A 16 -21.52 4.09 -4.49
C ASN A 16 -20.20 4.27 -5.27
N TYR A 17 -19.68 3.22 -5.89
CA TYR A 17 -18.41 3.22 -6.63
C TYR A 17 -18.59 3.30 -8.14
N ALA A 18 -19.82 3.36 -8.67
CA ALA A 18 -20.08 3.39 -10.11
C ALA A 18 -19.41 4.59 -10.83
N HIS A 19 -19.24 5.70 -10.12
CA HIS A 19 -18.58 6.91 -10.60
C HIS A 19 -17.08 6.73 -10.91
N LEU A 20 -16.49 5.63 -10.43
CA LEU A 20 -15.09 5.31 -10.69
C LEU A 20 -14.88 4.90 -12.14
N ASN A 21 -15.82 4.20 -12.79
CA ASN A 21 -15.69 3.56 -14.10
C ASN A 21 -15.33 4.53 -15.26
N LYS A 22 -14.04 4.82 -15.42
CA LYS A 22 -13.47 5.62 -16.51
C LYS A 22 -12.00 5.32 -16.73
N ASN A 23 -11.52 5.71 -17.90
CA ASN A 23 -10.08 5.78 -18.17
C ASN A 23 -9.60 7.18 -17.80
N LYS A 24 -8.49 7.26 -17.08
CA LYS A 24 -7.85 8.52 -16.72
C LYS A 24 -6.34 8.34 -16.58
N TYR A 25 -5.63 9.46 -16.47
CA TYR A 25 -4.27 9.45 -15.97
C TYR A 25 -4.29 9.73 -14.47
N VAL A 26 -3.36 9.13 -13.74
CA VAL A 26 -3.10 9.43 -12.33
C VAL A 26 -1.68 9.92 -12.17
N ASP A 27 -1.52 11.01 -11.43
CA ASP A 27 -0.22 11.60 -11.13
C ASP A 27 0.38 10.92 -9.89
N LEU A 28 1.51 10.28 -10.06
CA LEU A 28 2.21 9.55 -9.00
C LEU A 28 3.65 10.04 -8.91
N SER A 29 4.15 10.24 -7.69
CA SER A 29 5.56 10.49 -7.47
C SER A 29 6.31 9.19 -7.16
N ILE A 30 7.61 9.17 -7.46
CA ILE A 30 8.49 8.07 -7.07
C ILE A 30 8.47 7.88 -5.54
N LEU A 31 8.30 8.97 -4.76
CA LEU A 31 8.16 8.88 -3.31
C LEU A 31 6.85 8.20 -2.88
N SER A 32 5.73 8.44 -3.56
CA SER A 32 4.48 7.73 -3.21
C SER A 32 4.65 6.23 -3.43
N VAL A 33 5.32 5.83 -4.52
CA VAL A 33 5.60 4.42 -4.79
C VAL A 33 6.51 3.84 -3.72
N PHE A 34 7.62 4.52 -3.39
CA PHE A 34 8.51 4.14 -2.30
C PHE A 34 7.75 3.91 -0.99
N LYS A 35 6.98 4.91 -0.57
CA LYS A 35 6.19 4.87 0.66
C LYS A 35 5.21 3.71 0.63
N ALA A 36 4.47 3.54 -0.46
CA ALA A 36 3.52 2.46 -0.62
C ALA A 36 4.20 1.08 -0.51
N THR A 37 5.39 0.89 -1.10
CA THR A 37 6.19 -0.34 -0.93
C THR A 37 6.59 -0.56 0.53
N VAL A 38 6.98 0.49 1.25
CA VAL A 38 7.41 0.39 2.65
C VAL A 38 6.26 0.05 3.58
N VAL A 39 5.05 0.57 3.33
CA VAL A 39 3.91 0.42 4.26
C VAL A 39 2.99 -0.75 3.93
N VAL A 40 2.79 -1.09 2.66
CA VAL A 40 1.86 -2.15 2.24
C VAL A 40 2.18 -3.48 2.94
N GLY A 41 1.14 -4.22 3.32
CA GLY A 41 1.25 -5.46 4.07
C GLY A 41 2.19 -6.52 3.50
N MET A 42 2.66 -7.44 4.35
CA MET A 42 3.62 -8.49 3.97
C MET A 42 3.18 -9.87 4.45
N GLN A 43 3.23 -10.85 3.54
CA GLN A 43 2.79 -12.24 3.74
C GLN A 43 3.49 -13.01 4.88
N ARG A 44 4.61 -12.50 5.43
CA ARG A 44 5.41 -13.19 6.46
C ARG A 44 5.67 -12.34 7.71
N GLY A 45 4.92 -11.25 7.90
CA GLY A 45 5.10 -10.36 9.06
C GLY A 45 4.94 -11.05 10.41
N GLY A 46 4.09 -12.09 10.49
CA GLY A 46 3.86 -12.84 11.73
C GLY A 46 4.84 -13.98 12.00
N SER A 47 5.70 -14.38 11.04
CA SER A 47 6.68 -15.46 11.24
C SER A 47 8.07 -14.97 11.62
N ILE A 48 8.36 -13.71 11.34
CA ILE A 48 9.57 -13.05 11.79
C ILE A 48 9.20 -12.45 13.15
N ALA A 49 9.95 -12.79 14.21
CA ALA A 49 9.72 -12.28 15.56
C ALA A 49 9.43 -10.76 15.53
N ALA A 50 8.55 -10.27 16.42
CA ALA A 50 8.25 -8.84 16.58
C ALA A 50 9.56 -8.04 16.72
N ASN A 51 10.03 -7.50 15.61
CA ASN A 51 11.36 -6.96 15.45
C ASN A 51 11.32 -5.96 14.28
N TRP A 52 12.26 -5.03 14.24
CA TRP A 52 12.40 -3.98 13.24
C TRP A 52 12.97 -4.48 11.89
N LYS A 53 13.55 -5.69 11.84
CA LYS A 53 14.17 -6.24 10.61
C LYS A 53 13.23 -6.32 9.39
N PRO A 54 11.96 -6.75 9.50
CA PRO A 54 11.01 -6.70 8.38
C PRO A 54 10.81 -5.30 7.83
N PHE A 55 10.83 -4.27 8.68
CA PHE A 55 10.76 -2.89 8.23
C PHE A 55 11.97 -2.52 7.35
N ILE A 56 13.18 -2.89 7.75
CA ILE A 56 14.39 -2.67 6.93
C ILE A 56 14.36 -3.44 5.63
N HIS A 57 13.84 -4.67 5.64
CA HIS A 57 13.65 -5.42 4.40
C HIS A 57 12.72 -4.67 3.45
N LYS A 58 11.58 -4.17 3.93
CA LYS A 58 10.65 -3.33 3.14
C LYS A 58 11.30 -2.03 2.68
N LEU A 59 12.15 -1.40 3.50
CA LEU A 59 12.93 -0.23 3.12
C LEU A 59 13.84 -0.54 1.93
N GLY A 60 14.57 -1.67 1.97
CA GLY A 60 15.39 -2.14 0.86
C GLY A 60 14.57 -2.42 -0.41
N MET A 61 13.40 -3.05 -0.28
CA MET A 61 12.48 -3.27 -1.40
C MET A 61 11.95 -1.96 -1.97
N GLY A 62 11.63 -0.98 -1.13
CA GLY A 62 11.23 0.36 -1.53
C GLY A 62 12.33 1.05 -2.34
N LEU A 63 13.58 1.03 -1.85
CA LEU A 63 14.72 1.59 -2.58
C LEU A 63 14.92 0.90 -3.93
N SER A 64 14.87 -0.43 -3.96
CA SER A 64 14.95 -1.21 -5.21
C SER A 64 13.83 -0.84 -6.19
N ALA A 65 12.59 -0.70 -5.71
CA ALA A 65 11.47 -0.24 -6.52
C ALA A 65 11.64 1.20 -7.01
N THR A 66 12.30 2.09 -6.27
CA THR A 66 12.58 3.44 -6.78
C THR A 66 13.70 3.48 -7.81
N ALA A 67 14.68 2.58 -7.71
CA ALA A 67 15.86 2.57 -8.57
C ALA A 67 15.52 2.35 -10.05
N PHE A 68 14.40 1.68 -10.33
CA PHE A 68 13.98 1.35 -11.69
C PHE A 68 12.80 2.18 -12.21
N LEU A 69 12.34 3.21 -11.48
CA LEU A 69 11.29 4.13 -11.92
C LEU A 69 11.87 5.45 -12.38
N GLU A 70 11.36 5.93 -13.51
CA GLU A 70 11.75 7.21 -14.09
C GLU A 70 10.53 8.01 -14.51
N ILE A 71 10.71 9.32 -14.62
CA ILE A 71 9.73 10.21 -15.23
C ILE A 71 10.32 10.68 -16.55
N ASP A 72 9.77 10.19 -17.66
CA ASP A 72 10.12 10.63 -19.01
C ASP A 72 8.89 11.26 -19.68
N ASN A 73 9.04 12.45 -20.27
CA ASN A 73 7.95 13.14 -20.96
C ASN A 73 6.62 13.19 -20.16
N GLN A 74 6.71 13.46 -18.85
CA GLN A 74 5.60 13.48 -17.88
C GLN A 74 4.93 12.12 -17.64
N ASN A 75 5.51 11.02 -18.10
CA ASN A 75 5.02 9.66 -17.91
C ASN A 75 5.87 8.95 -16.87
N LEU A 76 5.22 8.22 -15.98
CA LEU A 76 5.91 7.28 -15.11
C LEU A 76 6.23 6.02 -15.93
N ILE A 77 7.50 5.69 -16.05
CA ILE A 77 8.00 4.56 -16.84
C ILE A 77 8.99 3.71 -16.04
N LEU A 78 9.26 2.50 -16.52
CA LEU A 78 10.42 1.74 -16.09
C LEU A 78 11.69 2.22 -16.82
N SER A 79 12.77 2.35 -16.06
CA SER A 79 14.12 2.56 -16.55
C SER A 79 14.58 1.45 -17.51
N PRO A 80 15.49 1.74 -18.46
CA PRO A 80 16.12 0.72 -19.30
C PRO A 80 16.79 -0.41 -18.51
N GLU A 81 17.44 -0.11 -17.39
CA GLU A 81 18.20 -1.03 -16.54
C GLU A 81 17.32 -2.16 -15.98
N PHE A 82 16.02 -1.91 -15.79
CA PHE A 82 15.08 -2.97 -15.42
C PHE A 82 15.04 -4.12 -16.45
N LYS A 83 15.27 -3.82 -17.74
CA LYS A 83 15.27 -4.82 -18.81
C LYS A 83 16.47 -5.77 -18.73
N ASP A 84 17.54 -5.36 -18.06
CA ASP A 84 18.77 -6.14 -17.93
C ASP A 84 18.76 -7.08 -16.72
N LEU A 85 17.82 -6.89 -15.79
CA LEU A 85 17.59 -7.81 -14.66
C LEU A 85 17.24 -9.22 -15.13
N ASP A 86 17.64 -10.23 -14.36
CA ASP A 86 17.23 -11.60 -14.64
C ASP A 86 15.73 -11.82 -14.33
N GLY A 87 15.18 -12.95 -14.79
CA GLY A 87 13.75 -13.24 -14.64
C GLY A 87 13.27 -13.28 -13.19
N THR A 88 14.11 -13.72 -12.27
CA THR A 88 13.83 -13.81 -10.83
C THR A 88 13.79 -12.42 -10.20
N GLU A 89 14.81 -11.61 -10.46
CA GLU A 89 14.88 -10.22 -10.00
C GLU A 89 13.68 -9.41 -10.53
N LYS A 90 13.39 -9.52 -11.83
CA LYS A 90 12.20 -8.89 -12.43
C LYS A 90 10.92 -9.34 -11.76
N GLY A 91 10.82 -10.63 -11.42
CA GLY A 91 9.67 -11.20 -10.71
C GLY A 91 9.46 -10.55 -9.35
N VAL A 92 10.53 -10.44 -8.55
CA VAL A 92 10.50 -9.82 -7.22
C VAL A 92 10.13 -8.34 -7.30
N VAL A 93 10.79 -7.58 -8.16
CA VAL A 93 10.51 -6.13 -8.31
C VAL A 93 9.09 -5.90 -8.84
N SER A 94 8.64 -6.69 -9.82
CA SER A 94 7.28 -6.60 -10.36
C SER A 94 6.22 -6.89 -9.30
N TYR A 95 6.46 -7.88 -8.43
CA TYR A 95 5.56 -8.18 -7.31
C TYR A 95 5.37 -6.95 -6.41
N TRP A 96 6.46 -6.32 -5.98
CA TRP A 96 6.39 -5.16 -5.09
C TRP A 96 5.79 -3.93 -5.73
N TYR A 97 6.00 -3.71 -7.04
CA TYR A 97 5.23 -2.68 -7.75
C TYR A 97 3.73 -2.99 -7.73
N GLY A 98 3.33 -4.24 -8.02
CA GLY A 98 1.93 -4.66 -7.92
C GLY A 98 1.30 -4.26 -6.58
N MET A 99 1.99 -4.56 -5.48
CA MET A 99 1.57 -4.20 -4.12
C MET A 99 1.52 -2.68 -3.89
N ALA A 100 2.56 -1.96 -4.30
CA ALA A 100 2.66 -0.52 -4.10
C ALA A 100 1.59 0.25 -4.88
N PHE A 101 1.40 -0.07 -6.17
CA PHE A 101 0.34 0.53 -6.97
C PHE A 101 -1.04 0.12 -6.45
N ALA A 102 -1.24 -1.11 -5.96
CA ALA A 102 -2.50 -1.47 -5.32
C ALA A 102 -2.80 -0.55 -4.13
N LYS A 103 -1.84 -0.39 -3.20
CA LYS A 103 -1.97 0.53 -2.06
C LYS A 103 -2.29 1.96 -2.50
N LEU A 104 -1.62 2.49 -3.51
CA LEU A 104 -1.83 3.86 -3.99
C LEU A 104 -3.20 4.05 -4.64
N ILE A 105 -3.61 3.11 -5.50
CA ILE A 105 -4.86 3.22 -6.25
C ILE A 105 -6.07 3.05 -5.34
N VAL A 106 -6.07 2.09 -4.41
CA VAL A 106 -7.24 1.91 -3.52
C VAL A 106 -7.37 3.04 -2.50
N ASP A 107 -6.25 3.62 -2.07
CA ASP A 107 -6.25 4.82 -1.22
C ASP A 107 -6.83 6.03 -1.98
N ALA A 108 -6.38 6.24 -3.23
CA ALA A 108 -6.85 7.35 -4.05
C ALA A 108 -8.32 7.23 -4.49
N GLU A 109 -8.73 6.05 -4.96
CA GLU A 109 -10.04 5.81 -5.58
C GLU A 109 -11.12 5.35 -4.59
N LEU A 110 -10.75 4.51 -3.61
CA LEU A 110 -11.70 3.93 -2.64
C LEU A 110 -11.57 4.54 -1.24
N LYS A 111 -10.61 5.45 -1.00
CA LYS A 111 -10.34 6.01 0.34
C LYS A 111 -9.99 4.93 1.36
N VAL A 112 -9.20 3.95 0.92
CA VAL A 112 -8.69 2.83 1.71
C VAL A 112 -7.22 3.11 2.13
N PRO A 113 -6.99 3.85 3.24
CA PRO A 113 -5.65 4.18 3.70
C PRO A 113 -4.89 2.97 4.24
N TRP A 114 -5.57 1.91 4.67
CA TRP A 114 -4.92 0.72 5.21
C TRP A 114 -5.09 -0.46 4.26
N LEU A 115 -3.98 -1.07 3.85
CA LEU A 115 -3.98 -2.27 2.99
C LEU A 115 -2.94 -3.26 3.50
N GLU A 116 -3.40 -4.36 4.10
CA GLU A 116 -2.57 -5.37 4.75
C GLU A 116 -2.74 -6.74 4.10
N HIS A 117 -1.66 -7.52 4.09
CA HIS A 117 -1.68 -8.88 3.60
C HIS A 117 -2.29 -9.81 4.66
N VAL A 118 -3.31 -10.56 4.25
CA VAL A 118 -3.89 -11.60 5.08
C VAL A 118 -3.12 -12.89 4.84
N ASP A 119 -2.30 -13.31 5.82
CA ASP A 119 -1.48 -14.50 5.71
C ASP A 119 -2.00 -15.66 6.57
N GLU A 120 -1.62 -16.87 6.18
CA GLU A 120 -0.91 -17.83 7.03
C GLU A 120 -1.24 -17.83 8.54
N LYS A 121 -0.79 -16.79 9.23
CA LYS A 121 -0.71 -16.75 10.69
C LYS A 121 -1.75 -15.86 11.35
N TRP A 122 -2.59 -15.15 10.58
CA TRP A 122 -3.91 -14.72 11.08
C TRP A 122 -4.80 -15.92 11.44
N LYS A 123 -4.36 -17.14 11.07
CA LYS A 123 -5.07 -18.40 11.17
C LYS A 123 -4.92 -19.14 12.51
N SER A 124 -4.27 -18.58 13.53
CA SER A 124 -4.15 -19.25 14.84
C SER A 124 -5.45 -19.25 15.66
N GLY A 125 -6.61 -19.42 14.99
CA GLY A 125 -7.87 -19.80 15.64
C GLY A 125 -9.17 -19.35 14.96
N LYS A 126 -9.13 -18.54 13.90
CA LYS A 126 -10.32 -17.76 13.51
C LYS A 126 -10.78 -17.89 12.04
N LEU A 127 -9.97 -18.34 11.09
CA LEU A 127 -10.44 -18.53 9.70
C LEU A 127 -11.33 -19.79 9.61
N ILE A 128 -12.62 -19.62 9.26
CA ILE A 128 -13.46 -20.74 8.83
C ILE A 128 -13.32 -20.84 7.32
N LEU A 129 -12.58 -21.85 6.87
CA LEU A 129 -12.54 -22.25 5.47
C LEU A 129 -13.76 -23.11 5.18
N SER A 130 -14.85 -22.51 4.71
CA SER A 130 -15.88 -23.25 3.97
C SER A 130 -15.45 -23.30 2.50
N GLY A 131 -14.72 -24.36 2.13
CA GLY A 131 -14.33 -24.63 0.74
C GLY A 131 -12.82 -24.83 0.53
N ALA A 132 -12.46 -25.90 -0.19
CA ALA A 132 -11.08 -26.36 -0.42
C ALA A 132 -10.33 -25.58 -1.54
N SER A 133 -10.56 -24.27 -1.68
CA SER A 133 -9.87 -23.48 -2.71
C SER A 133 -8.52 -22.95 -2.19
N LYS A 134 -7.44 -23.19 -2.94
CA LYS A 134 -6.10 -22.62 -2.69
C LYS A 134 -5.89 -21.26 -3.35
N GLU A 135 -6.87 -20.77 -4.10
CA GLU A 135 -6.81 -19.51 -4.84
C GLU A 135 -7.65 -18.46 -4.10
N ARG A 136 -7.00 -17.52 -3.40
CA ARG A 136 -7.69 -16.50 -2.59
C ARG A 136 -7.06 -15.14 -2.75
N GLY A 137 -7.82 -14.10 -2.42
CA GLY A 137 -7.35 -12.73 -2.36
C GLY A 137 -6.29 -12.57 -1.28
N ASP A 138 -5.25 -11.81 -1.56
CA ASP A 138 -4.10 -11.68 -0.65
C ASP A 138 -4.21 -10.48 0.32
N LEU A 139 -5.06 -9.49 0.02
CA LEU A 139 -5.11 -8.23 0.77
C LEU A 139 -6.51 -7.88 1.32
N ALA A 140 -6.52 -7.48 2.59
CA ALA A 140 -7.64 -6.78 3.22
C ALA A 140 -7.29 -5.30 3.34
N GLY A 141 -8.24 -4.44 2.97
CA GLY A 141 -8.14 -3.00 3.20
C GLY A 141 -9.32 -2.49 4.01
N MET A 142 -9.09 -1.43 4.77
CA MET A 142 -10.13 -0.75 5.54
C MET A 142 -10.19 0.72 5.12
N ASP A 143 -11.39 1.21 4.85
CA ASP A 143 -11.63 2.64 4.64
C ASP A 143 -11.77 3.40 5.97
N ARG A 144 -11.88 4.73 5.90
CA ARG A 144 -12.06 5.58 7.10
C ARG A 144 -13.44 5.43 7.76
N GLY A 145 -14.44 4.91 7.04
CA GLY A 145 -15.76 4.56 7.58
C GLY A 145 -15.79 3.21 8.30
N GLY A 146 -14.69 2.44 8.25
CA GLY A 146 -14.62 1.09 8.79
C GLY A 146 -15.13 0.01 7.81
N GLY A 147 -15.40 0.37 6.56
CA GLY A 147 -15.77 -0.53 5.47
C GLY A 147 -14.58 -1.39 5.04
N TRP A 148 -14.86 -2.66 4.79
CA TRP A 148 -13.84 -3.64 4.38
C TRP A 148 -13.77 -3.75 2.86
N HIS A 149 -12.56 -3.85 2.32
CA HIS A 149 -12.29 -4.06 0.91
C HIS A 149 -11.34 -5.25 0.74
N VAL A 150 -11.57 -6.06 -0.28
CA VAL A 150 -10.64 -7.12 -0.70
C VAL A 150 -9.97 -6.65 -1.97
N VAL A 151 -8.65 -6.80 -2.04
CA VAL A 151 -7.85 -6.35 -3.18
C VAL A 151 -6.90 -7.47 -3.59
N GLU A 152 -6.90 -7.79 -4.87
CA GLU A 152 -5.88 -8.68 -5.44
C GLU A 152 -4.89 -7.87 -6.29
N ALA A 153 -3.61 -7.95 -5.95
CA ALA A 153 -2.56 -7.15 -6.56
C ALA A 153 -1.67 -7.98 -7.49
N LYS A 154 -1.59 -7.60 -8.77
CA LYS A 154 -0.73 -8.28 -9.76
C LYS A 154 0.17 -7.29 -10.48
N GLY A 155 1.48 -7.37 -10.27
CA GLY A 155 2.46 -6.66 -11.09
C GLY A 155 3.10 -7.58 -12.14
N ARG A 156 3.24 -7.08 -13.36
CA ARG A 156 3.90 -7.79 -14.47
C ARG A 156 4.84 -6.84 -15.21
N SER A 157 6.02 -7.35 -15.55
CA SER A 157 6.97 -6.68 -16.45
C SER A 157 6.40 -6.48 -17.86
N HIS A 158 5.41 -7.28 -18.25
CA HIS A 158 4.72 -7.21 -19.54
C HIS A 158 3.24 -6.82 -19.36
N SER A 159 2.48 -6.79 -20.47
CA SER A 159 1.06 -6.52 -20.43
C SER A 159 0.29 -7.57 -19.63
N CYS A 160 -0.62 -7.12 -18.75
CA CYS A 160 -1.57 -7.98 -18.07
C CYS A 160 -2.62 -8.49 -19.07
N THR A 161 -2.82 -9.81 -19.11
CA THR A 161 -3.83 -10.43 -19.97
C THR A 161 -5.22 -10.38 -19.32
N SER A 162 -6.27 -10.47 -20.13
CA SER A 162 -7.65 -10.59 -19.63
C SER A 162 -7.83 -11.83 -18.73
N LYS A 163 -7.17 -12.94 -19.07
CA LYS A 163 -7.14 -14.15 -18.25
C LYS A 163 -6.56 -13.88 -16.85
N LEU A 164 -5.41 -13.21 -16.77
CA LEU A 164 -4.79 -12.86 -15.48
C LEU A 164 -5.73 -12.03 -14.60
N VAL A 165 -6.40 -11.04 -15.19
CA VAL A 165 -7.35 -10.18 -14.46
C VAL A 165 -8.57 -10.97 -14.00
N LYS A 166 -9.09 -11.88 -14.84
CA LYS A 166 -10.21 -12.75 -14.47
C LYS A 166 -9.84 -13.71 -13.33
N ASP A 167 -8.68 -14.34 -13.40
CA ASP A 167 -8.20 -15.28 -12.38
C ASP A 167 -7.96 -14.55 -11.05
N ALA A 168 -7.36 -13.36 -11.09
CA ALA A 168 -7.18 -12.49 -9.92
C ALA A 168 -8.53 -12.04 -9.32
N LYS A 169 -9.53 -11.77 -10.16
CA LYS A 169 -10.86 -11.42 -9.67
C LYS A 169 -11.55 -12.61 -9.00
N GLN A 170 -11.36 -13.82 -9.51
CA GLN A 170 -11.84 -15.02 -8.84
C GLN A 170 -11.21 -15.16 -7.45
N GLN A 171 -9.89 -14.94 -7.33
CA GLN A 171 -9.18 -14.93 -6.05
C GLN A 171 -9.80 -13.94 -5.06
N ALA A 172 -9.99 -12.67 -5.45
CA ALA A 172 -10.62 -11.67 -4.59
C ALA A 172 -12.08 -12.01 -4.24
N SER A 173 -12.84 -12.56 -5.19
CA SER A 173 -14.26 -12.88 -5.03
C SER A 173 -14.52 -14.03 -4.06
N ASN A 174 -13.52 -14.90 -3.85
CA ASN A 174 -13.63 -16.01 -2.91
C ASN A 174 -13.72 -15.55 -1.45
N VAL A 175 -13.46 -14.27 -1.13
CA VAL A 175 -13.60 -13.75 0.24
C VAL A 175 -15.03 -13.24 0.43
N LYS A 176 -15.84 -13.98 1.19
CA LYS A 176 -17.26 -13.66 1.38
C LYS A 176 -17.46 -12.56 2.42
N MET A 177 -16.79 -12.70 3.57
CA MET A 177 -16.93 -11.79 4.71
C MET A 177 -15.59 -11.55 5.39
N ILE A 178 -15.42 -10.33 5.91
CA ILE A 178 -14.35 -9.97 6.85
C ILE A 178 -15.04 -9.44 8.11
N GLU A 179 -14.76 -10.04 9.27
CA GLU A 179 -15.31 -9.61 10.55
C GLU A 179 -16.86 -9.54 10.57
N ASN A 180 -17.52 -10.54 9.97
CA ASN A 180 -18.99 -10.58 9.79
C ASN A 180 -19.57 -9.44 8.93
N GLN A 181 -18.73 -8.70 8.21
CA GLN A 181 -19.14 -7.68 7.25
C GLN A 181 -18.84 -8.18 5.84
N ILE A 182 -19.75 -7.90 4.91
CA ILE A 182 -19.54 -8.16 3.49
C ILE A 182 -18.59 -7.07 2.97
N PRO A 183 -17.45 -7.40 2.34
CA PRO A 183 -16.59 -6.40 1.73
C PRO A 183 -17.34 -5.55 0.73
N GLU A 184 -17.13 -4.23 0.78
CA GLU A 184 -17.75 -3.26 -0.13
C GLU A 184 -17.28 -3.44 -1.57
N THR A 185 -16.02 -3.85 -1.75
CA THR A 185 -15.45 -4.18 -3.07
C THR A 185 -14.56 -5.43 -2.98
N ARG A 186 -14.47 -6.19 -4.06
CA ARG A 186 -13.55 -7.34 -4.19
C ARG A 186 -12.69 -7.17 -5.45
N SER A 187 -11.88 -6.14 -5.42
CA SER A 187 -11.25 -5.55 -6.61
C SER A 187 -9.92 -6.19 -6.98
N VAL A 188 -9.49 -5.94 -8.22
CA VAL A 188 -8.18 -6.32 -8.75
C VAL A 188 -7.44 -5.07 -9.16
N VAL A 189 -6.19 -4.95 -8.75
CA VAL A 189 -5.23 -3.98 -9.30
C VAL A 189 -4.15 -4.75 -10.06
N ALA A 190 -4.14 -4.61 -11.40
CA ALA A 190 -3.17 -5.26 -12.27
C ALA A 190 -2.32 -4.21 -13.01
N VAL A 191 -1.00 -4.29 -12.85
CA VAL A 191 -0.03 -3.31 -13.34
C VAL A 191 0.82 -3.92 -14.44
N SER A 192 0.76 -3.30 -15.62
CA SER A 192 1.62 -3.58 -16.77
C SER A 192 2.79 -2.59 -16.78
N LEU A 193 3.93 -3.00 -16.22
CA LEU A 193 5.07 -2.11 -16.01
C LEU A 193 5.83 -1.79 -17.30
N GLY A 194 5.86 -2.73 -18.26
CA GLY A 194 6.54 -2.55 -19.54
C GLY A 194 5.80 -1.64 -20.54
N LYS A 195 4.66 -1.07 -20.15
CA LYS A 195 3.98 -0.04 -20.95
C LYS A 195 4.52 1.34 -20.58
N GLN A 196 4.51 2.26 -21.55
CA GLN A 196 4.95 3.64 -21.36
C GLN A 196 3.84 4.58 -21.82
N PRO A 197 3.16 5.32 -20.91
CA PRO A 197 3.28 5.23 -19.45
C PRO A 197 2.89 3.85 -18.90
N ILE A 198 3.30 3.57 -17.66
CA ILE A 198 2.83 2.41 -16.89
C ILE A 198 1.30 2.37 -16.94
N SER A 199 0.74 1.19 -17.21
CA SER A 199 -0.71 1.01 -17.32
C SER A 199 -1.24 0.16 -16.17
N ILE A 200 -2.32 0.62 -15.57
CA ILE A 200 -2.97 0.00 -14.43
C ILE A 200 -4.40 -0.32 -14.82
N ILE A 201 -4.83 -1.55 -14.53
CA ILE A 201 -6.22 -1.97 -14.58
C ILE A 201 -6.69 -2.07 -13.15
N PHE A 202 -7.77 -1.37 -12.82
CA PHE A 202 -8.42 -1.44 -11.52
C PHE A 202 -9.88 -1.83 -11.71
N THR A 203 -10.28 -3.01 -11.27
CA THR A 203 -11.61 -3.51 -11.63
C THR A 203 -12.27 -4.29 -10.53
N ASP A 204 -13.58 -4.14 -10.42
CA ASP A 204 -14.42 -4.88 -9.49
C ASP A 204 -15.73 -5.33 -10.13
N PRO A 205 -15.71 -6.18 -11.17
CA PRO A 205 -16.94 -6.64 -11.79
C PRO A 205 -17.78 -7.46 -10.78
N PRO A 206 -19.11 -7.57 -10.98
CA PRO A 206 -19.96 -8.36 -10.10
C PRO A 206 -19.43 -9.79 -9.93
N SER A 207 -19.35 -10.25 -8.69
CA SER A 207 -19.09 -11.65 -8.36
C SER A 207 -20.40 -12.44 -8.36
N ASN A 208 -20.37 -13.73 -8.69
CA ASN A 208 -21.49 -14.62 -8.42
C ASN A 208 -21.64 -14.76 -6.89
N GLU A 209 -22.69 -14.14 -6.33
CA GLU A 209 -22.94 -14.11 -4.87
C GLU A 209 -23.31 -15.49 -4.29
N ASP A 210 -23.68 -16.44 -5.16
CA ASP A 210 -24.11 -17.80 -4.80
C ASP A 210 -22.97 -18.79 -4.52
N VAL A 211 -21.70 -18.38 -4.66
CA VAL A 211 -20.55 -19.27 -4.46
C VAL A 211 -20.16 -19.28 -2.98
N GLU A 212 -19.95 -20.48 -2.41
CA GLU A 212 -19.33 -20.61 -1.09
C GLU A 212 -17.94 -19.93 -1.08
N GLY A 213 -17.67 -19.14 -0.04
CA GLY A 213 -16.44 -18.36 0.06
C GLY A 213 -15.90 -18.32 1.48
N GLU A 214 -14.68 -17.80 1.63
CA GLU A 214 -13.97 -17.68 2.90
C GLU A 214 -14.59 -16.61 3.81
N ILE A 215 -14.58 -16.89 5.12
CA ILE A 215 -14.94 -15.92 6.15
C ILE A 215 -13.70 -15.59 6.96
N TRP A 216 -13.17 -14.39 6.76
CA TRP A 216 -12.01 -13.88 7.47
C TRP A 216 -12.44 -13.29 8.81
N LYS A 217 -12.06 -13.93 9.91
CA LYS A 217 -12.31 -13.41 11.26
C LYS A 217 -11.10 -12.61 11.77
N VAL A 218 -10.77 -11.58 11.01
CA VAL A 218 -9.78 -10.57 11.36
C VAL A 218 -10.50 -9.48 12.14
N SER A 219 -10.17 -9.27 13.43
CA SER A 219 -10.73 -8.12 14.14
C SER A 219 -10.03 -6.83 13.69
N ARG A 220 -10.71 -5.69 13.82
CA ARG A 220 -10.10 -4.39 13.49
C ARG A 220 -8.86 -4.11 14.32
N GLU A 221 -8.88 -4.50 15.58
CA GLU A 221 -7.74 -4.34 16.50
C GLU A 221 -6.53 -5.13 15.99
N ASP A 222 -6.73 -6.42 15.70
CA ASP A 222 -5.68 -7.28 15.13
C ASP A 222 -5.15 -6.68 13.82
N PHE A 223 -6.03 -6.08 13.00
CA PHE A 223 -5.69 -5.49 11.72
C PHE A 223 -4.75 -4.28 11.86
N PHE A 224 -5.12 -3.32 12.70
CA PHE A 224 -4.29 -2.14 12.95
C PHE A 224 -2.99 -2.47 13.66
N GLU A 225 -3.04 -3.38 14.65
CA GLU A 225 -1.84 -3.86 15.32
C GLU A 225 -0.86 -4.48 14.33
N LYS A 226 -1.34 -5.25 13.35
CA LYS A 226 -0.47 -5.84 12.32
C LYS A 226 0.06 -4.79 11.35
N TYR A 227 -0.82 -3.94 10.81
CA TYR A 227 -0.46 -2.92 9.83
C TYR A 227 0.67 -2.01 10.34
N TYR A 228 0.56 -1.54 11.58
CA TYR A 228 1.54 -0.63 12.16
C TYR A 228 2.72 -1.32 12.86
N ARG A 229 2.68 -2.65 13.06
CA ARG A 229 3.68 -3.39 13.84
C ARG A 229 5.11 -3.04 13.45
N ASN A 230 5.42 -3.17 12.16
CA ASN A 230 6.79 -3.06 11.68
C ASN A 230 7.38 -1.65 11.87
N ILE A 231 6.57 -0.61 11.62
CA ILE A 231 7.01 0.77 11.82
C ILE A 231 7.11 1.11 13.32
N ILE A 232 6.20 0.62 14.16
CA ILE A 232 6.27 0.83 15.61
C ILE A 232 7.51 0.17 16.20
N GLU A 233 7.77 -1.09 15.86
CA GLU A 233 8.95 -1.81 16.35
C GLU A 233 10.25 -1.17 15.84
N TYR A 234 10.24 -0.66 14.60
CA TYR A 234 11.34 0.16 14.10
C TYR A 234 11.55 1.42 14.94
N LEU A 235 10.53 2.27 15.12
CA LEU A 235 10.64 3.50 15.89
C LEU A 235 11.06 3.27 17.34
N LYS A 236 10.58 2.20 17.99
CA LYS A 236 11.01 1.80 19.35
C LYS A 236 12.48 1.38 19.43
N SER A 237 13.03 0.84 18.34
CA SER A 237 14.42 0.37 18.26
C SER A 237 15.43 1.46 17.91
N GLN A 238 14.96 2.62 17.44
CA GLN A 238 15.79 3.74 17.04
C GLN A 238 15.69 4.87 18.07
N GLU A 239 16.71 5.73 18.10
CA GLU A 239 16.54 7.06 18.68
C GLU A 239 15.46 7.80 17.88
N HIS A 240 14.46 8.29 18.58
CA HIS A 240 13.31 8.96 17.97
C HIS A 240 13.00 10.28 18.68
N GLU A 241 12.42 11.20 17.93
CA GLU A 241 12.00 12.51 18.40
C GLU A 241 10.50 12.72 18.15
N ARG A 242 9.95 13.76 18.75
CA ARG A 242 8.57 14.20 18.51
C ARG A 242 8.59 15.44 17.63
N VAL A 243 7.98 15.36 16.45
CA VAL A 243 7.92 16.46 15.49
C VAL A 243 6.46 16.89 15.33
N ASN A 244 6.18 18.17 15.53
CA ASN A 244 4.87 18.75 15.20
C ASN A 244 4.87 19.20 13.74
N LEU A 245 4.03 18.60 12.92
CA LEU A 245 3.92 18.93 11.50
C LEU A 245 2.70 19.82 11.25
N GLY A 246 2.85 21.13 11.50
CA GLY A 246 1.93 22.17 11.01
C GLY A 246 0.46 21.97 11.36
N GLY A 247 0.14 21.57 12.60
CA GLY A 247 -1.24 21.36 13.05
C GLY A 247 -1.88 20.04 12.59
N LYS A 248 -1.14 19.17 11.89
CA LYS A 248 -1.57 17.80 11.54
C LYS A 248 -1.30 16.77 12.64
N GLY A 249 -0.76 17.22 13.77
CA GLY A 249 -0.48 16.41 14.95
C GLY A 249 1.01 16.23 15.22
N ILE A 250 1.29 15.53 16.31
CA ILE A 250 2.63 15.18 16.76
C ILE A 250 2.99 13.81 16.18
N PHE A 251 4.14 13.72 15.53
CA PHE A 251 4.67 12.48 14.95
C PHE A 251 5.88 12.01 15.75
N VAL A 252 5.97 10.70 16.00
CA VAL A 252 7.17 10.05 16.51
C VAL A 252 8.03 9.68 15.31
N CYS A 253 9.20 10.28 15.19
CA CYS A 253 10.05 10.21 14.01
C CYS A 253 11.42 9.64 14.32
N ALA A 254 11.94 8.79 13.42
CA ALA A 254 13.32 8.31 13.45
C ALA A 254 13.97 8.44 12.06
N ARG A 255 15.30 8.49 12.05
CA ARG A 255 16.08 8.51 10.79
C ARG A 255 15.95 7.18 10.07
N LEU A 256 15.67 7.19 8.78
CA LEU A 256 15.61 5.99 7.94
C LEU A 256 16.98 5.33 7.75
N PHE A 257 18.05 6.13 7.76
CA PHE A 257 19.42 5.68 7.53
C PHE A 257 20.35 6.19 8.63
N PRO A 258 21.29 5.35 9.09
CA PRO A 258 22.18 5.71 10.20
C PRO A 258 23.29 6.71 9.85
N ARG A 259 23.61 6.91 8.55
CA ARG A 259 24.69 7.81 8.10
C ARG A 259 24.15 8.98 7.28
N GLU A 260 24.54 10.19 7.65
CA GLU A 260 24.11 11.45 7.02
C GLU A 260 24.71 11.69 5.63
N GLU A 261 25.80 11.00 5.29
CA GLU A 261 26.63 11.27 4.10
C GLU A 261 25.98 10.88 2.76
N THR A 262 24.82 10.22 2.78
CA THR A 262 24.08 9.87 1.56
C THR A 262 22.95 10.85 1.29
N ARG A 263 22.49 10.94 0.04
CA ARG A 263 21.29 11.71 -0.35
C ARG A 263 20.05 11.34 0.49
N TRP A 264 20.01 10.12 1.03
CA TRP A 264 18.92 9.62 1.89
C TRP A 264 19.24 9.73 3.40
N GLY A 265 20.46 10.12 3.77
CA GLY A 265 20.97 10.10 5.14
C GLY A 265 20.21 10.98 6.13
N ARG A 266 19.43 11.95 5.62
CA ARG A 266 18.58 12.86 6.40
C ARG A 266 17.10 12.54 6.33
N ALA A 267 16.70 11.53 5.54
CA ALA A 267 15.32 11.12 5.44
C ALA A 267 14.84 10.53 6.78
N LYS A 268 13.68 10.98 7.22
CA LYS A 268 12.99 10.50 8.43
C LYS A 268 11.71 9.81 8.04
N ILE A 269 11.36 8.80 8.82
CA ILE A 269 10.01 8.22 8.84
C ILE A 269 9.39 8.52 10.19
N GLY A 270 8.10 8.78 10.20
CA GLY A 270 7.35 8.93 11.44
C GLY A 270 5.96 8.34 11.37
N LEU A 271 5.40 8.18 12.56
CA LEU A 271 4.04 7.73 12.79
C LEU A 271 3.34 8.72 13.72
N LEU A 272 2.08 9.04 13.42
CA LEU A 272 1.26 9.87 14.30
C LEU A 272 1.27 9.31 15.73
N GLN A 273 1.53 10.16 16.73
CA GLN A 273 1.79 9.74 18.10
C GLN A 273 0.65 8.90 18.68
N ASN A 274 -0.61 9.26 18.40
CA ASN A 274 -1.76 8.52 18.90
C ASN A 274 -1.76 7.06 18.40
N ILE A 275 -1.39 6.86 17.13
CA ILE A 275 -1.28 5.53 16.51
C ILE A 275 -0.06 4.78 17.03
N PHE A 276 1.07 5.46 17.23
CA PHE A 276 2.26 4.86 17.82
C PHE A 276 2.01 4.32 19.24
N LEU A 277 1.24 5.06 20.05
CA LEU A 277 0.87 4.66 21.41
C LEU A 277 -0.24 3.61 21.42
N ASN A 278 -1.24 3.75 20.55
CA ASN A 278 -2.36 2.84 20.45
C ASN A 278 -2.84 2.70 18.99
N PRO A 279 -2.37 1.66 18.26
CA PRO A 279 -2.69 1.45 16.85
C PRO A 279 -4.19 1.35 16.56
N GLN A 280 -4.98 0.87 17.53
CA GLN A 280 -6.43 0.68 17.40
C GLN A 280 -7.18 2.02 17.24
N THR A 281 -6.53 3.15 17.60
CA THR A 281 -7.09 4.49 17.41
C THR A 281 -6.97 5.01 15.98
N ALA A 282 -6.34 4.27 15.05
CA ALA A 282 -6.01 4.73 13.71
C ALA A 282 -7.21 5.34 12.95
N LEU A 283 -8.40 4.72 13.04
CA LEU A 283 -9.62 5.25 12.39
C LEU A 283 -9.89 6.71 12.75
N HIS A 284 -9.83 7.04 14.04
CA HIS A 284 -10.07 8.39 14.53
C HIS A 284 -8.85 9.29 14.41
N ALA A 285 -7.65 8.73 14.61
CA ALA A 285 -6.42 9.50 14.66
C ALA A 285 -6.06 10.14 13.30
N VAL A 286 -6.47 9.52 12.18
CA VAL A 286 -6.19 10.05 10.84
C VAL A 286 -7.25 11.04 10.32
N GLU A 287 -8.28 11.35 11.11
CA GLU A 287 -9.28 12.33 10.75
C GLU A 287 -8.61 13.70 10.46
N GLY A 288 -8.92 14.30 9.31
CA GLY A 288 -8.32 15.58 8.88
C GLY A 288 -6.89 15.51 8.33
N LEU A 289 -6.29 14.32 8.26
CA LEU A 289 -5.05 14.12 7.51
C LEU A 289 -5.29 14.22 6.01
N PRO A 290 -4.35 14.82 5.25
CA PRO A 290 -4.48 14.97 3.81
C PRO A 290 -4.64 13.62 3.11
N GLU A 291 -5.40 13.62 2.02
CA GLU A 291 -5.56 12.46 1.15
C GLU A 291 -4.57 12.51 -0.02
N GLY A 292 -4.14 11.34 -0.49
CA GLY A 292 -3.32 11.21 -1.70
C GLY A 292 -1.82 11.43 -1.50
N ASP A 293 -1.16 11.91 -2.57
CA ASP A 293 0.30 12.04 -2.68
C ASP A 293 0.81 13.27 -1.91
N SER A 294 0.84 13.11 -0.59
CA SER A 294 1.32 14.04 0.42
C SER A 294 2.44 13.40 1.24
N LYS A 295 3.31 14.21 1.86
CA LYS A 295 4.36 13.73 2.78
C LYS A 295 3.74 12.88 3.90
N ILE A 296 2.64 13.39 4.47
CA ILE A 296 1.82 12.69 5.47
C ILE A 296 0.81 11.80 4.74
N GLY A 297 0.78 10.53 5.09
CA GLY A 297 -0.13 9.56 4.49
C GLY A 297 -1.50 9.70 5.09
N SER A 298 -2.50 9.29 4.32
CA SER A 298 -3.88 9.13 4.81
C SER A 298 -3.98 8.10 5.95
N ASP A 299 -2.94 7.29 6.14
CA ASP A 299 -2.71 6.31 7.20
C ASP A 299 -1.88 6.84 8.40
N GLY A 300 -1.56 8.13 8.44
CA GLY A 300 -0.78 8.71 9.55
C GLY A 300 0.71 8.37 9.54
N ILE A 301 1.23 7.77 8.47
CA ILE A 301 2.68 7.57 8.27
C ILE A 301 3.25 8.73 7.46
N VAL A 302 4.36 9.31 7.92
CA VAL A 302 5.06 10.40 7.23
C VAL A 302 6.46 9.95 6.82
N ILE A 303 6.88 10.34 5.61
CA ILE A 303 8.28 10.24 5.16
C ILE A 303 8.68 11.62 4.62
N PHE A 304 9.77 12.18 5.13
CA PHE A 304 10.24 13.52 4.77
C PHE A 304 11.75 13.66 4.90
N ASP A 305 12.33 14.67 4.24
CA ASP A 305 13.73 15.07 4.39
C ASP A 305 13.77 16.54 4.82
N THR A 306 14.50 16.83 5.89
CA THR A 306 14.65 18.17 6.48
C THR A 306 15.22 19.24 5.51
N VAL A 307 15.95 18.87 4.46
CA VAL A 307 16.47 19.84 3.47
C VAL A 307 15.56 20.04 2.27
N TRP A 308 14.77 19.03 1.90
CA TRP A 308 13.73 19.22 0.88
C TRP A 308 12.62 20.19 1.31
N ASP A 309 12.52 20.43 2.61
CA ASP A 309 11.42 21.15 3.25
C ASP A 309 11.79 22.58 3.64
N SER A 310 13.06 22.86 3.94
CA SER A 310 13.55 24.22 4.24
C SER A 310 13.70 25.11 3.01
N GLU A 311 13.72 24.56 1.79
CA GLU A 311 13.68 25.34 0.55
C GLU A 311 12.24 25.68 0.09
N ARG A 312 11.19 25.25 0.82
CA ARG A 312 9.79 25.40 0.38
C ARG A 312 8.82 25.92 1.42
N ASP A 313 9.17 25.88 2.69
CA ASP A 313 8.42 26.55 3.74
C ASP A 313 9.27 27.72 4.22
N GLU A 314 8.93 28.95 3.75
CA GLU A 314 9.34 30.16 4.45
C GLU A 314 8.98 29.98 5.92
N ILE A 315 10.02 29.91 6.75
CA ILE A 315 9.93 29.93 8.19
C ILE A 315 9.28 31.26 8.55
N ILE A 316 7.98 31.27 8.79
CA ILE A 316 7.37 32.30 9.62
C ILE A 316 7.77 31.93 11.04
N LEU A 317 8.80 32.64 11.52
CA LEU A 317 9.21 32.72 12.92
C LEU A 317 8.04 33.11 13.83
#